data_AF-A0A1Y1N7W2-F1
#
_entry.id   AF-A0A1Y1N7W2-F1
#
_cell.length_a   1.000
_cell.length_b   1.000
_cell.length_c   1.000
_cell.angle_alpha   90.00
_cell.angle_beta   90.00
_cell.angle_gamma   90.00
#
_symmetry.space_group_name_H-M   'P 1'
#
loop_
_entity.id
_entity.type
_entity.pdbx_description
1 polymer ?
#
loop_
_entity_poly.entity_id
_entity_poly.type
_entity_poly.pdbx_seq_one_letter_code
_entity_poly.pdbx_strand_id
1 'polypeptide(L)'
;MFSSNLRLGCLLTIICVSCIVIFYQLQIYKLYDEIDNLAQLQRKAANELLEQKDNYENDLVVIYNRVPKTGSTSFVGIAYDLCKRNRFRVLHINITANNHVLSLPNQFKFVENITHWNVMKPALYHGHFAFLDFSRFGAKKPLFINIIRKPLDRLISYYYFLRYGDNFRPYLVRRKHGNTMTFDECVKNDLPDCDPNNMWLQVPFFCGHAANCW
;
A
#
# COMPACT_ATOMS: atom_id res chain seq x y z
N MET A 1 -32.22 -15.68 -84.91
CA MET A 1 -33.05 -15.41 -83.71
C MET A 1 -32.58 -16.13 -82.44
N PHE A 2 -31.82 -17.23 -82.53
CA PHE A 2 -31.31 -17.94 -81.34
C PHE A 2 -30.05 -17.34 -80.68
N SER A 3 -29.18 -16.64 -81.44
CA SER A 3 -27.92 -16.10 -80.90
C SER A 3 -28.06 -14.83 -80.06
N SER A 4 -29.15 -14.08 -80.21
CA SER A 4 -29.43 -12.86 -79.43
C SER A 4 -29.90 -13.18 -78.01
N ASN A 5 -30.73 -14.20 -77.83
CA ASN A 5 -31.24 -14.62 -76.52
C ASN A 5 -30.16 -15.28 -75.65
N LEU A 6 -29.23 -16.04 -76.27
CA LEU A 6 -28.09 -16.64 -75.57
C LEU A 6 -27.09 -15.58 -75.09
N ARG A 7 -26.81 -14.56 -75.92
CA ARG A 7 -25.95 -13.42 -75.54
C ARG A 7 -26.55 -12.60 -74.40
N LEU A 8 -27.87 -12.39 -74.40
CA LEU A 8 -28.58 -11.67 -73.33
C LEU A 8 -28.55 -12.44 -72.00
N GLY A 9 -28.74 -13.77 -72.04
CA GLY A 9 -28.65 -14.64 -70.86
C GLY A 9 -27.25 -14.66 -70.22
N CYS A 10 -26.19 -14.77 -71.04
CA CYS A 10 -24.82 -14.65 -70.55
C CYS A 10 -24.55 -13.28 -69.91
N LEU A 11 -25.02 -12.20 -70.52
CA LEU A 11 -24.85 -10.84 -69.98
C LEU A 11 -25.51 -10.69 -68.59
N LEU A 12 -26.73 -11.21 -68.43
CA LEU A 12 -27.45 -11.20 -67.16
C LEU A 12 -26.74 -12.01 -66.08
N THR A 13 -26.20 -13.19 -66.40
CA THR A 13 -25.43 -13.99 -65.44
C THR A 13 -24.14 -13.30 -64.98
N ILE A 14 -23.44 -12.61 -65.89
CA ILE A 14 -22.23 -11.85 -65.57
C ILE A 14 -22.56 -10.68 -64.63
N ILE A 15 -23.67 -9.98 -64.89
CA ILE A 15 -24.16 -8.89 -64.04
C ILE A 15 -24.55 -9.42 -62.65
N CYS A 16 -25.25 -10.55 -62.57
CA CYS A 16 -25.60 -11.14 -61.27
C CYS A 16 -24.35 -11.55 -60.48
N VAL A 17 -23.37 -12.20 -61.12
CA VAL A 17 -22.12 -12.60 -60.46
C VAL A 17 -21.31 -11.38 -60.01
N SER A 18 -21.21 -10.33 -60.84
CA SER A 18 -20.50 -9.11 -60.44
C SER A 18 -21.20 -8.36 -59.31
N CYS A 19 -22.53 -8.30 -59.29
CA CYS A 19 -23.29 -7.76 -58.15
C CYS A 19 -23.04 -8.57 -56.86
N ILE A 20 -22.99 -9.90 -56.94
CA ILE A 20 -22.69 -10.76 -55.79
C ILE A 20 -21.26 -10.51 -55.29
N VAL A 21 -20.28 -10.44 -56.19
CA VAL A 21 -18.88 -10.14 -55.84
C VAL A 21 -18.76 -8.78 -55.17
N ILE A 22 -19.39 -7.75 -55.73
CA ILE A 22 -19.39 -6.39 -55.14
C ILE A 22 -20.05 -6.42 -53.76
N PHE A 23 -21.17 -7.13 -53.59
CA PHE A 23 -21.83 -7.27 -52.29
C PHE A 23 -20.89 -7.89 -51.24
N TYR A 24 -20.20 -8.99 -51.57
CA TYR A 24 -19.24 -9.60 -50.66
C TYR A 24 -18.03 -8.70 -50.39
N GLN A 25 -17.52 -7.97 -51.38
CA GLN A 25 -16.44 -6.99 -51.18
C GLN A 25 -16.87 -5.87 -50.22
N LEU A 26 -18.11 -5.38 -50.32
CA LEU A 26 -18.66 -4.40 -49.39
C LEU A 26 -18.82 -4.97 -47.97
N GLN A 27 -19.25 -6.22 -47.84
CA GLN A 27 -19.34 -6.89 -46.53
C GLN A 27 -17.97 -7.12 -45.91
N ILE A 28 -16.99 -7.56 -46.71
CA ILE A 28 -15.60 -7.75 -46.28
C ILE A 28 -14.99 -6.41 -45.84
N TYR A 29 -15.22 -5.33 -46.60
CA TYR A 29 -14.76 -3.99 -46.22
C TYR A 29 -15.34 -3.54 -44.88
N LYS A 30 -16.66 -3.70 -44.68
CA LYS A 30 -17.30 -3.39 -43.38
C LYS A 30 -16.73 -4.22 -42.23
N LEU A 31 -16.49 -5.50 -42.47
CA LEU A 31 -15.90 -6.38 -41.46
C LEU A 31 -14.47 -5.95 -41.09
N TYR A 32 -13.65 -5.57 -42.08
CA TYR A 32 -12.30 -5.06 -41.82
C TYR A 32 -12.31 -3.75 -41.04
N ASP A 33 -13.23 -2.84 -41.37
CA ASP A 33 -13.41 -1.57 -40.64
C ASP A 33 -13.81 -1.82 -39.17
N GLU A 34 -14.75 -2.74 -38.93
CA GLU A 34 -15.16 -3.11 -37.57
C GLU A 34 -14.03 -3.78 -36.77
N ILE A 35 -13.23 -4.64 -37.41
CA ILE A 35 -12.04 -5.25 -36.80
C ILE A 35 -11.01 -4.17 -36.41
N ASP A 36 -10.74 -3.20 -37.28
CA ASP A 36 -9.80 -2.11 -36.96
C ASP A 36 -10.32 -1.25 -35.79
N ASN A 37 -11.61 -0.90 -35.81
CA ASN A 37 -12.26 -0.19 -34.70
C ASN A 37 -12.14 -0.95 -33.38
N LEU A 38 -12.39 -2.26 -33.38
CA LEU A 38 -12.22 -3.11 -32.18
C LEU A 38 -10.77 -3.15 -31.70
N ALA A 39 -9.79 -3.27 -32.61
CA ALA A 39 -8.38 -3.24 -32.26
C ALA A 39 -7.96 -1.90 -31.63
N GLN A 40 -8.50 -0.78 -32.14
CA GLN A 40 -8.27 0.55 -31.57
C GLN A 40 -8.88 0.68 -30.17
N LEU A 41 -10.11 0.20 -29.96
CA LEU A 41 -10.77 0.19 -28.65
C LEU A 41 -9.98 -0.62 -27.61
N GLN A 42 -9.48 -1.79 -27.99
CA GLN A 42 -8.64 -2.60 -27.11
C GLN A 42 -7.34 -1.89 -26.72
N ARG A 43 -6.67 -1.23 -27.67
CA ARG A 43 -5.46 -0.43 -27.37
C ARG A 43 -5.75 0.73 -26.44
N LYS A 44 -6.87 1.43 -26.66
CA LYS A 44 -7.29 2.54 -25.79
C LYS A 44 -7.54 2.06 -24.36
N ALA A 45 -8.30 0.97 -24.20
CA ALA A 45 -8.56 0.38 -22.89
C ALA A 45 -7.26 -0.07 -22.18
N ALA A 46 -6.31 -0.66 -22.93
CA ALA A 46 -5.01 -1.04 -22.39
C ALA A 46 -4.19 0.18 -21.92
N ASN A 47 -4.18 1.27 -22.68
CA ASN A 47 -3.49 2.50 -22.30
C ASN A 47 -4.13 3.16 -21.07
N GLU A 48 -5.47 3.21 -21.00
CA GLU A 48 -6.19 3.73 -19.83
C GLU A 48 -5.86 2.93 -18.57
N LEU A 49 -5.77 1.60 -18.68
CA LEU A 49 -5.37 0.73 -17.57
C LEU A 49 -3.93 0.99 -17.11
N LEU A 50 -3.00 1.19 -18.05
CA LEU A 50 -1.61 1.51 -17.75
C LEU A 50 -1.49 2.88 -17.06
N GLU A 51 -2.20 3.89 -17.57
CA GLU A 51 -2.19 5.23 -16.99
C GLU A 51 -2.82 5.25 -15.58
N GLN A 52 -3.90 4.48 -15.38
CA GLN A 52 -4.49 4.31 -14.05
C GLN A 52 -3.52 3.62 -13.09
N LYS A 53 -2.80 2.60 -13.55
CA LYS A 53 -1.79 1.90 -12.76
C LYS A 53 -0.62 2.81 -12.40
N ASP A 54 -0.07 3.54 -13.36
CA ASP A 54 1.04 4.47 -13.13
C ASP A 54 0.64 5.59 -12.16
N ASN A 55 -0.58 6.14 -12.31
CA ASN A 55 -1.11 7.12 -11.37
C ASN A 55 -1.29 6.53 -9.95
N TYR A 56 -1.76 5.28 -9.85
CA TYR A 56 -1.88 4.59 -8.57
C TYR A 56 -0.51 4.34 -7.91
N GLU A 57 0.48 3.87 -8.67
CA GLU A 57 1.83 3.61 -8.17
C GLU A 57 2.53 4.91 -7.73
N ASN A 58 2.35 6.01 -8.47
CA ASN A 58 2.93 7.31 -8.12
C ASN A 58 2.24 7.99 -6.93
N ASP A 59 0.96 7.71 -6.69
CA ASP A 59 0.19 8.22 -5.53
C ASP A 59 0.18 7.26 -4.34
N LEU A 60 0.94 6.15 -4.39
CA LEU A 60 0.92 5.12 -3.35
C LEU A 60 1.55 5.62 -2.05
N VAL A 61 0.78 5.49 -0.96
CA VAL A 61 1.24 5.77 0.40
C VAL A 61 1.09 4.52 1.24
N VAL A 62 2.19 4.10 1.86
CA VAL A 62 2.26 3.01 2.83
C VAL A 62 2.50 3.59 4.21
N ILE A 63 1.70 3.20 5.20
CA ILE A 63 1.90 3.53 6.61
C ILE A 63 2.29 2.26 7.37
N TYR A 64 3.49 2.29 7.94
CA TYR A 64 3.99 1.30 8.88
C TYR A 64 3.96 1.86 10.30
N ASN A 65 2.81 1.73 10.98
CA ASN A 65 2.62 2.16 12.37
C ASN A 65 3.26 1.15 13.36
N ARG A 66 4.58 1.07 13.28
CA ARG A 66 5.43 0.02 13.85
C ARG A 66 5.27 -0.16 15.36
N VAL A 67 4.98 -1.39 15.77
CA VAL A 67 5.03 -1.81 17.18
C VAL A 67 6.50 -1.87 17.67
N PRO A 68 6.81 -1.43 18.89
CA PRO A 68 8.14 -1.60 19.48
C PRO A 68 8.54 -3.07 19.67
N LYS A 69 9.83 -3.37 19.43
CA LYS A 69 10.48 -4.67 19.72
C LYS A 69 9.97 -5.87 18.90
N THR A 70 9.52 -5.61 17.67
CA THR A 70 9.00 -6.62 16.72
C THR A 70 9.87 -6.81 15.46
N GLY A 71 11.13 -6.37 15.48
CA GLY A 71 11.99 -6.38 14.28
C GLY A 71 11.82 -5.16 13.37
N SER A 72 11.08 -4.14 13.83
CA SER A 72 10.75 -2.96 13.05
C SER A 72 11.95 -2.14 12.56
N THR A 73 13.06 -2.14 13.28
CA THR A 73 14.30 -1.45 12.84
C THR A 73 14.92 -2.15 11.64
N SER A 74 14.95 -3.49 11.63
CA SER A 74 15.47 -4.27 10.51
C SER A 74 14.63 -4.07 9.24
N PHE A 75 13.30 -4.12 9.37
CA PHE A 75 12.39 -3.90 8.25
C PHE A 75 12.55 -2.50 7.64
N VAL A 76 12.62 -1.48 8.50
CA VAL A 76 12.82 -0.09 8.04
C VAL A 76 14.20 0.11 7.42
N GLY A 77 15.24 -0.60 7.90
CA GLY A 77 16.56 -0.61 7.26
C GLY A 77 16.48 -1.00 5.78
N ILE A 78 15.80 -2.11 5.49
CA ILE A 78 15.56 -2.55 4.10
C ILE A 78 14.82 -1.48 3.29
N ALA A 79 13.80 -0.85 3.87
CA ALA A 79 13.08 0.22 3.19
C ALA A 79 13.98 1.40 2.83
N TYR A 80 14.86 1.84 3.73
CA TYR A 80 15.84 2.90 3.44
C TYR A 80 16.87 2.49 2.38
N ASP A 81 17.32 1.24 2.37
CA ASP A 81 18.28 0.75 1.38
C ASP A 81 17.68 0.71 -0.04
N LEU A 82 16.40 0.37 -0.14
CA LEU A 82 15.71 0.19 -1.42
C LEU A 82 15.05 1.46 -1.98
N CYS A 83 14.81 2.48 -1.14
CA CYS A 83 14.00 3.64 -1.53
C CYS A 83 14.57 4.42 -2.72
N LYS A 84 15.90 4.59 -2.78
CA LYS A 84 16.57 5.30 -3.87
C LYS A 84 16.47 4.55 -5.20
N ARG A 85 16.66 3.23 -5.18
CA ARG A 85 16.61 2.38 -6.38
C ARG A 85 15.19 2.28 -6.93
N ASN A 86 14.22 2.17 -6.03
CA ASN A 86 12.81 1.96 -6.38
C ASN A 86 12.00 3.27 -6.43
N ARG A 87 12.67 4.43 -6.33
CA ARG A 87 12.10 5.78 -6.50
C ARG A 87 10.90 6.08 -5.58
N PHE A 88 10.94 5.64 -4.34
CA PHE A 88 9.97 6.03 -3.30
C PHE A 88 10.69 6.69 -2.13
N ARG A 89 9.95 7.33 -1.22
CA ARG A 89 10.52 8.00 -0.05
C ARG A 89 10.20 7.26 1.24
N VAL A 90 11.10 7.36 2.23
CA VAL A 90 10.90 6.79 3.56
C VAL A 90 10.96 7.90 4.61
N LEU A 91 9.89 8.07 5.38
CA LEU A 91 9.76 9.15 6.35
C LEU A 91 9.48 8.60 7.74
N HIS A 92 10.27 9.04 8.72
CA HIS A 92 10.04 8.72 10.12
C HIS A 92 9.13 9.76 10.77
N ILE A 93 8.06 9.29 11.40
CA ILE A 93 7.10 10.10 12.15
C ILE A 93 7.53 10.10 13.62
N ASN A 94 8.04 11.25 14.07
CA ASN A 94 8.41 11.43 15.47
C ASN A 94 7.19 11.89 16.29
N ILE A 95 6.87 11.16 17.36
CA ILE A 95 5.76 11.50 18.25
C ILE A 95 6.28 11.97 19.60
N THR A 96 5.79 13.13 20.03
CA THR A 96 6.15 13.73 21.32
C THR A 96 5.88 12.76 22.48
N ALA A 97 6.85 12.64 23.37
CA ALA A 97 6.81 11.78 24.56
C ALA A 97 6.55 10.28 24.27
N ASN A 98 6.71 9.81 23.02
CA ASN A 98 6.34 8.47 22.59
C ASN A 98 4.87 8.10 22.91
N ASN A 99 3.97 9.10 22.95
CA ASN A 99 2.56 8.84 23.13
C ASN A 99 2.01 8.16 21.86
N HIS A 100 1.43 6.97 22.01
CA HIS A 100 0.89 6.22 20.88
C HIS A 100 -0.43 6.79 20.36
N VAL A 101 -1.10 7.63 21.15
CA VAL A 101 -2.36 8.28 20.82
C VAL A 101 -2.10 9.74 20.45
N LEU A 102 -2.33 10.07 19.19
CA LEU A 102 -2.28 11.44 18.70
C LEU A 102 -3.50 12.23 19.19
N SER A 103 -3.32 13.49 19.56
CA SER A 103 -4.44 14.40 19.79
C SER A 103 -5.24 14.62 18.51
N LEU A 104 -6.53 14.95 18.61
CA LEU A 104 -7.38 15.18 17.42
C LEU A 104 -6.79 16.23 16.44
N PRO A 105 -6.23 17.38 16.90
CA PRO A 105 -5.57 18.31 15.99
C PRO A 105 -4.34 17.71 15.29
N ASN A 106 -3.57 16.86 15.98
CA ASN A 106 -2.42 16.19 15.38
C ASN A 106 -2.85 15.08 14.42
N GLN A 107 -3.95 14.38 14.68
CA GLN A 107 -4.55 13.42 13.75
C GLN A 107 -4.97 14.12 12.45
N PHE A 108 -5.65 15.26 12.55
CA PHE A 108 -6.05 16.06 11.39
C PHE A 108 -4.83 16.50 10.57
N LYS A 109 -3.84 17.14 11.21
CA LYS A 109 -2.60 17.55 10.54
C LYS A 109 -1.85 16.39 9.91
N PHE A 110 -1.82 15.23 10.57
CA PHE A 110 -1.15 14.04 10.06
C PHE A 110 -1.84 13.53 8.79
N VAL A 111 -3.17 13.43 8.80
CA VAL A 111 -3.96 13.02 7.63
C VAL A 111 -3.81 14.02 6.49
N GLU A 112 -3.92 15.31 6.78
CA GLU A 112 -3.78 16.39 5.78
C GLU A 112 -2.41 16.35 5.11
N ASN A 113 -1.33 16.28 5.91
CA ASN A 113 0.04 16.22 5.40
C ASN A 113 0.27 14.98 4.53
N ILE A 114 -0.14 13.80 5.00
CA ILE A 114 0.08 12.56 4.22
C ILE A 114 -0.73 12.55 2.93
N THR A 115 -1.95 13.08 2.96
CA THR A 115 -2.85 13.08 1.81
C THR A 115 -2.40 14.06 0.74
N HIS A 116 -1.94 15.25 1.12
CA HIS A 116 -1.68 16.34 0.17
C HIS A 116 -0.21 16.59 -0.16
N TRP A 117 0.74 15.93 0.53
CA TRP A 117 2.17 16.12 0.26
C TRP A 117 2.64 15.33 -0.97
N ASN A 118 2.15 15.71 -2.14
CA ASN A 118 2.34 14.99 -3.40
C ASN A 118 3.82 14.82 -3.78
N VAL A 119 4.68 15.80 -3.47
CA VAL A 119 6.14 15.73 -3.73
C VAL A 119 6.81 14.55 -3.01
N MET A 120 6.20 14.06 -1.93
CA MET A 120 6.72 12.93 -1.17
C MET A 120 6.32 11.57 -1.74
N LYS A 121 5.29 11.51 -2.57
CA LYS A 121 4.74 10.24 -3.07
C LYS A 121 5.56 9.69 -4.26
N PRO A 122 5.67 8.37 -4.40
CA PRO A 122 5.21 7.34 -3.46
C PRO A 122 6.04 7.29 -2.17
N ALA A 123 5.42 6.97 -1.04
CA ALA A 123 6.06 7.08 0.27
C ALA A 123 5.71 5.94 1.23
N LEU A 124 6.70 5.56 2.06
CA LEU A 124 6.53 4.76 3.27
C LEU A 124 6.74 5.64 4.50
N TYR A 125 5.68 5.89 5.25
CA TYR A 125 5.72 6.56 6.54
C TYR A 125 5.81 5.52 7.65
N HIS A 126 6.72 5.67 8.61
CA HIS A 126 6.83 4.77 9.75
C HIS A 126 6.96 5.51 11.07
N GLY A 127 6.36 4.98 12.13
CA GLY A 127 6.44 5.58 13.46
C GLY A 127 5.67 4.79 14.52
N HIS A 128 5.85 5.17 15.78
CA HIS A 128 5.25 4.49 16.94
C HIS A 128 3.93 5.15 17.36
N PHE A 129 2.88 4.96 16.55
CA PHE A 129 1.54 5.47 16.80
C PHE A 129 0.48 4.39 16.55
N ALA A 130 -0.69 4.54 17.15
CA ALA A 130 -1.81 3.62 16.95
C ALA A 130 -2.44 3.78 15.56
N PHE A 131 -3.21 2.78 15.14
CA PHE A 131 -3.98 2.86 13.90
C PHE A 131 -4.83 4.13 13.85
N LEU A 132 -4.77 4.83 12.71
CA LEU A 132 -5.55 6.03 12.45
C LEU A 132 -6.42 5.81 11.22
N ASP A 133 -7.73 5.94 11.41
CA ASP A 133 -8.69 5.79 10.32
C ASP A 133 -8.82 7.10 9.53
N PHE A 134 -8.19 7.13 8.36
CA PHE A 134 -8.23 8.28 7.43
C PHE A 134 -9.65 8.57 6.91
N SER A 135 -10.54 7.58 6.88
CA SER A 135 -11.91 7.79 6.39
C SER A 135 -12.76 8.67 7.30
N ARG A 136 -12.44 8.69 8.60
CA ARG A 136 -13.09 9.62 9.55
C ARG A 136 -12.79 11.09 9.27
N PHE A 137 -11.78 11.36 8.45
CA PHE A 137 -11.35 12.70 8.05
C PHE A 137 -11.67 12.99 6.57
N GLY A 138 -12.41 12.11 5.88
CA GLY A 138 -12.75 12.28 4.47
C GLY A 138 -11.56 12.10 3.52
N ALA A 139 -10.45 11.50 3.97
CA ALA A 139 -9.24 11.33 3.18
C ALA A 139 -9.15 9.93 2.54
N LYS A 140 -8.39 9.84 1.43
CA LYS A 140 -8.06 8.56 0.78
C LYS A 140 -7.28 7.67 1.77
N LYS A 141 -7.68 6.41 1.87
CA LYS A 141 -7.04 5.44 2.78
C LYS A 141 -5.65 5.07 2.25
N PRO A 142 -4.58 5.26 3.04
CA PRO A 142 -3.26 4.71 2.72
C PRO A 142 -3.23 3.20 2.98
N LEU A 143 -2.22 2.52 2.45
CA LEU A 143 -1.99 1.11 2.73
C LEU A 143 -1.32 0.95 4.10
N PHE A 144 -2.00 0.35 5.06
CA PHE A 144 -1.41 0.02 6.36
C PHE A 144 -0.73 -1.35 6.33
N ILE A 145 0.48 -1.42 6.88
CA ILE A 145 1.21 -2.66 7.12
C ILE A 145 1.72 -2.69 8.57
N ASN A 146 1.93 -3.89 9.13
CA ASN A 146 2.52 -4.01 10.45
C ASN A 146 3.24 -5.35 10.66
N ILE A 147 4.07 -5.42 11.70
CA ILE A 147 4.76 -6.64 12.15
C ILE A 147 4.61 -6.72 13.66
N ILE A 148 4.01 -7.81 14.12
CA ILE A 148 3.78 -8.12 15.54
C ILE A 148 4.66 -9.27 16.02
N ARG A 149 4.70 -9.49 17.33
CA ARG A 149 5.48 -10.55 17.98
C ARG A 149 4.65 -11.19 19.09
N LYS A 150 4.97 -12.42 19.50
CA LYS A 150 4.41 -13.04 20.70
C LYS A 150 4.46 -12.04 21.88
N PRO A 151 3.33 -11.79 22.60
CA PRO A 151 3.25 -10.70 23.57
C PRO A 151 4.33 -10.76 24.66
N LEU A 152 4.57 -11.94 25.23
CA LEU A 152 5.59 -12.17 26.26
C LEU A 152 7.00 -11.89 25.74
N ASP A 153 7.39 -12.46 24.60
CA ASP A 153 8.73 -12.27 24.03
C ASP A 153 9.00 -10.79 23.68
N ARG A 154 7.96 -10.06 23.24
CA ARG A 154 8.04 -8.61 23.01
C ARG A 154 8.28 -7.87 24.33
N LEU A 155 7.55 -8.21 25.39
CA LEU A 155 7.70 -7.62 26.71
C LEU A 155 9.10 -7.89 27.28
N ILE A 156 9.59 -9.14 27.23
CA ILE A 156 10.94 -9.51 27.64
C ILE A 156 11.99 -8.73 26.84
N SER A 157 11.82 -8.63 25.51
CA SER A 157 12.72 -7.85 24.66
C SER A 157 12.73 -6.36 25.03
N TYR A 158 11.59 -5.80 25.43
CA TYR A 158 11.49 -4.42 25.91
C TYR A 158 12.14 -4.24 27.29
N TYR A 159 11.92 -5.19 28.21
CA TYR A 159 12.48 -5.19 29.56
C TYR A 159 14.00 -5.09 29.56
N TYR A 160 14.66 -5.97 28.79
CA TYR A 160 16.13 -5.97 28.69
C TYR A 160 16.67 -4.83 27.84
N PHE A 161 15.90 -4.36 26.85
CA PHE A 161 16.27 -3.17 26.11
C PHE A 161 16.40 -1.93 27.00
N LEU A 162 15.50 -1.75 27.97
CA LEU A 162 15.58 -0.61 28.89
C LEU A 162 16.81 -0.64 29.82
N ARG A 163 17.41 -1.82 30.00
CA ARG A 163 18.59 -2.06 30.88
C ARG A 163 19.90 -2.03 30.12
N TYR A 164 19.95 -2.73 28.99
CA TYR A 164 21.18 -2.99 28.24
C TYR A 164 21.27 -2.26 26.90
N GLY A 165 20.17 -1.65 26.44
CA GLY A 165 20.14 -0.94 25.16
C GLY A 165 20.05 -1.86 23.94
N ASP A 166 20.67 -1.43 22.86
CA ASP A 166 20.72 -2.13 21.58
C ASP A 166 22.08 -1.87 20.91
N ASN A 167 22.39 -2.68 19.90
CA ASN A 167 23.62 -2.57 19.12
C ASN A 167 23.51 -1.61 17.91
N PHE A 168 22.33 -1.03 17.65
CA PHE A 168 22.12 -0.09 16.56
C PHE A 168 22.54 1.33 16.96
N ARG A 169 22.32 1.71 18.22
CA ARG A 169 22.75 2.99 18.82
C ARG A 169 23.37 2.74 20.19
N PRO A 170 24.57 2.13 20.25
CA PRO A 170 25.17 1.64 21.49
C PRO A 170 25.49 2.75 22.50
N TYR A 171 25.72 3.97 22.04
CA TYR A 171 26.07 5.11 22.90
C TYR A 171 24.88 5.70 23.67
N LEU A 172 23.64 5.29 23.37
CA LEU A 172 22.46 5.80 24.06
C LEU A 172 22.17 5.02 25.33
N VAL A 173 22.50 5.63 26.47
CA VAL A 173 22.15 5.10 27.79
C VAL A 173 20.63 5.10 27.97
N ARG A 174 20.09 3.96 28.40
CA ARG A 174 18.64 3.74 28.55
C ARG A 174 18.18 4.07 29.97
N ARG A 175 16.88 4.33 30.10
CA ARG A 175 16.25 4.82 31.35
C ARG A 175 16.52 3.92 32.57
N LYS A 176 16.65 2.61 32.38
CA LYS A 176 16.86 1.63 33.46
C LYS A 176 18.27 1.03 33.42
N HIS A 177 19.23 1.73 32.82
CA HIS A 177 20.61 1.27 32.77
C HIS A 177 21.20 1.10 34.19
N GLY A 178 22.05 0.08 34.37
CA GLY A 178 22.60 -0.31 35.67
C GLY A 178 21.71 -1.24 36.50
N ASN A 179 20.42 -1.41 36.14
CA ASN A 179 19.58 -2.44 36.75
C ASN A 179 19.89 -3.81 36.13
N THR A 180 20.47 -4.71 36.91
CA THR A 180 20.89 -6.07 36.50
C THR A 180 19.85 -7.16 36.78
N MET A 181 18.72 -6.81 37.40
CA MET A 181 17.65 -7.77 37.73
C MET A 181 17.11 -8.45 36.47
N THR A 182 17.02 -9.77 36.52
CA THR A 182 16.46 -10.60 35.45
C THR A 182 14.94 -10.43 35.34
N PHE A 183 14.37 -10.81 34.20
CA PHE A 183 12.91 -10.78 34.03
C PHE A 183 12.23 -11.74 35.01
N ASP A 184 12.78 -12.93 35.22
CA ASP A 184 12.25 -13.93 36.15
C ASP A 184 12.26 -13.46 37.61
N GLU A 185 13.33 -12.78 38.05
CA GLU A 185 13.37 -12.14 39.37
C GLU A 185 12.34 -11.01 39.48
N CYS A 186 12.17 -10.21 38.43
CA CYS A 186 11.13 -9.19 38.41
C CYS A 186 9.75 -9.81 38.62
N VAL A 187 9.43 -10.89 37.90
CA VAL A 187 8.13 -11.59 37.99
C VAL A 187 7.95 -12.22 39.37
N LYS A 188 8.98 -12.88 39.90
CA LYS A 188 8.96 -13.49 41.23
C LYS A 188 8.69 -12.47 42.35
N ASN A 189 9.19 -11.25 42.19
CA ASN A 189 9.01 -10.16 43.15
C ASN A 189 7.83 -9.23 42.83
N ASP A 190 6.99 -9.60 41.85
CA ASP A 190 5.79 -8.85 41.45
C ASP A 190 6.06 -7.35 41.15
N LEU A 191 7.11 -7.08 40.37
CA LEU A 191 7.54 -5.71 40.10
C LEU A 191 6.88 -5.11 38.84
N PRO A 192 6.68 -3.76 38.80
CA PRO A 192 5.91 -3.12 37.73
C PRO A 192 6.46 -3.29 36.30
N ASP A 193 7.78 -3.47 36.13
CA ASP A 193 8.43 -3.56 34.81
C ASP A 193 8.08 -4.86 34.04
N CYS A 194 7.57 -5.88 34.74
CA CYS A 194 7.23 -7.20 34.18
C CYS A 194 5.76 -7.59 34.44
N ASP A 195 4.94 -6.65 34.95
CA ASP A 195 3.50 -6.85 35.11
C ASP A 195 2.88 -7.35 33.78
N PRO A 196 2.08 -8.43 33.80
CA PRO A 196 1.35 -8.94 32.64
C PRO A 196 0.53 -7.89 31.88
N ASN A 197 0.02 -6.86 32.55
CA ASN A 197 -0.71 -5.74 31.94
C ASN A 197 0.16 -5.01 30.88
N ASN A 198 1.49 -5.01 31.03
CA ASN A 198 2.40 -4.44 30.03
C ASN A 198 2.43 -5.21 28.71
N MET A 199 1.80 -6.40 28.63
CA MET A 199 1.58 -7.10 27.37
C MET A 199 0.49 -6.44 26.52
N TRP A 200 -0.42 -5.67 27.12
CA TRP A 200 -1.49 -4.92 26.46
C TRP A 200 -0.95 -3.68 25.72
N LEU A 201 -0.27 -3.93 24.60
CA LEU A 201 0.28 -2.88 23.73
C LEU A 201 -0.13 -3.10 22.28
N GLN A 202 -0.03 -4.34 21.80
CA GLN A 202 -0.25 -4.65 20.39
C GLN A 202 -1.72 -4.49 20.00
N VAL A 203 -2.66 -4.84 20.89
CA VAL A 203 -4.09 -4.64 20.62
C VAL A 203 -4.43 -3.15 20.45
N PRO A 204 -4.06 -2.24 21.38
CA PRO A 204 -4.27 -0.81 21.19
C PRO A 204 -3.68 -0.23 19.89
N PHE A 205 -2.51 -0.71 19.45
CA PHE A 205 -1.88 -0.28 18.20
C PHE A 205 -2.74 -0.54 16.95
N PHE A 206 -3.61 -1.55 16.98
CA PHE A 206 -4.53 -1.88 15.89
C PHE A 206 -5.95 -1.36 16.14
N CYS A 207 -6.38 -1.33 17.40
CA CYS A 207 -7.68 -0.76 17.80
C CYS A 207 -7.74 0.75 17.50
N GLY A 208 -6.63 1.47 17.72
CA GLY A 208 -6.46 2.85 17.30
C GLY A 208 -6.57 3.86 18.43
N HIS A 209 -7.22 4.99 18.13
CA HIS A 209 -7.23 6.19 19.00
C HIS A 209 -8.45 6.31 19.91
N ALA A 210 -9.31 5.29 19.97
CA ALA A 210 -10.50 5.32 20.82
C ALA A 210 -10.15 5.03 22.29
N ALA A 211 -10.89 5.63 23.22
CA ALA A 211 -10.60 5.51 24.65
C ALA A 211 -10.69 4.06 25.16
N ASN A 212 -11.63 3.27 24.63
CA ASN A 212 -11.80 1.86 24.97
C ASN A 212 -10.70 0.93 24.45
N CYS A 213 -9.73 1.44 23.68
CA CYS A 213 -8.58 0.67 23.22
C CYS A 213 -7.46 0.56 24.25
N TRP A 214 -7.42 1.46 25.25
CA TRP A 214 -6.28 1.69 26.14
C TRP A 214 -6.57 1.33 27.59
#